data_AF-A0A914RC36-F1
#
_entry.id   AF-A0A914RC36-F1
#
_cell.length_a   1.000
_cell.length_b   1.000
_cell.length_c   1.000
_cell.angle_alpha   90.00
_cell.angle_beta   90.00
_cell.angle_gamma   90.00
#
_symmetry.space_group_name_H-M   'P 1'
#
loop_
_entity.id
_entity.type
_entity.pdbx_description
1 polymer ?
#
loop_
_entity_poly.entity_id
_entity_poly.type
_entity_poly.pdbx_seq_one_letter_code
_entity_poly.pdbx_strand_id
1 'polypeptide(L)' 'MKQNQFVSSSARKSRKAHFNAPSHIRRKLMSAPLTKDLRTKHGIRSIPIRGKVGQTFLASILVKLSRCSVASNMPTLC' A
#
# COMPACT_ATOMS: atom_id res chain seq x y z
N MET A 1 -18.44 6.80 9.97
CA MET A 1 -17.54 6.69 11.14
C MET A 1 -17.18 5.23 11.39
N LYS A 2 -16.00 4.94 11.92
CA LYS A 2 -15.56 3.55 12.14
C LYS A 2 -16.39 2.89 13.25
N GLN A 3 -17.11 1.82 12.92
CA GLN A 3 -18.03 1.12 13.84
C GLN A 3 -17.34 -0.01 14.64
N ASN A 4 -16.30 -0.63 14.09
CA ASN A 4 -15.61 -1.74 14.76
C ASN A 4 -14.66 -1.25 15.87
N GLN A 5 -14.84 -1.76 17.08
CA GLN A 5 -14.09 -1.34 18.28
C GLN A 5 -12.64 -1.85 18.29
N PHE A 6 -12.37 -3.02 17.68
CA PHE A 6 -11.06 -3.66 17.69
C PHE A 6 -10.04 -3.05 16.70
N VAL A 7 -10.51 -2.33 15.68
CA VAL A 7 -9.61 -1.62 14.76
C VAL A 7 -9.24 -0.30 15.40
N SER A 8 -7.97 0.11 15.40
CA SER A 8 -7.58 1.44 15.90
C SER A 8 -7.64 2.49 14.78
N SER A 9 -8.14 3.70 15.07
CA SER A 9 -8.08 4.86 14.14
C SER A 9 -6.83 5.72 14.33
N SER A 10 -5.97 5.42 15.31
CA SER A 10 -4.80 6.23 15.59
C SER A 10 -3.71 6.07 14.53
N ALA A 11 -3.19 7.20 14.04
CA ALA A 11 -2.21 7.24 12.95
C ALA A 11 -0.89 6.52 13.30
N ARG A 12 -0.45 6.58 14.56
CA ARG A 12 0.77 5.90 15.04
C ARG A 12 0.66 4.38 14.90
N LYS A 13 -0.47 3.79 15.32
CA LYS A 13 -0.69 2.34 15.26
C LYS A 13 -0.79 1.86 13.80
N SER A 14 -1.46 2.63 12.94
CA SER A 14 -1.56 2.35 11.50
C SER A 14 -0.19 2.35 10.81
N ARG A 15 0.64 3.38 11.03
CA ARG A 15 2.00 3.43 10.46
C ARG A 15 2.89 2.27 10.93
N LYS A 16 2.89 1.97 12.24
CA LYS A 16 3.67 0.83 12.79
C LYS A 16 3.26 -0.50 12.14
N ALA A 17 1.95 -0.75 12.01
CA ALA A 17 1.44 -1.97 11.39
C ALA A 17 1.77 -2.06 9.89
N HIS A 18 1.75 -0.93 9.17
CA HIS A 18 2.05 -0.89 7.74
C HIS A 18 3.53 -1.21 7.45
N PHE A 19 4.47 -0.58 8.17
CA PHE A 19 5.90 -0.77 7.92
C PHE A 19 6.43 -2.11 8.42
N ASN A 20 5.89 -2.62 9.53
CA ASN A 20 6.33 -3.89 10.14
C ASN A 20 5.53 -5.10 9.63
N ALA A 21 4.73 -4.95 8.58
CA ALA A 21 3.89 -6.03 8.07
C ALA A 21 4.73 -7.21 7.53
N PRO A 22 4.34 -8.46 7.76
CA PRO A 22 4.96 -9.65 7.16
C PRO A 22 4.70 -9.75 5.65
N SER A 23 5.50 -10.57 4.96
CA SER A 23 5.55 -10.69 3.49
C SER A 23 4.17 -10.93 2.83
N HIS A 24 3.35 -11.81 3.40
CA HIS A 24 2.02 -12.14 2.87
C HIS A 24 1.06 -10.94 2.90
N ILE A 25 1.19 -10.05 3.89
CA ILE A 25 0.41 -8.82 4.03
C ILE A 25 0.96 -7.74 3.12
N ARG A 26 2.29 -7.56 3.10
CA ARG A 26 2.97 -6.58 2.22
C ARG A 26 2.57 -6.75 0.76
N ARG A 27 2.48 -7.99 0.27
CA ARG A 27 2.01 -8.28 -1.11
C ARG A 27 0.60 -7.77 -1.41
N LYS A 28 -0.32 -7.82 -0.44
CA LYS A 28 -1.69 -7.31 -0.61
C LYS A 28 -1.71 -5.79 -0.58
N LEU A 29 -0.92 -5.18 0.31
CA LEU A 29 -0.75 -3.73 0.42
C LEU A 29 -0.15 -3.13 -0.86
N MET A 30 0.86 -3.81 -1.43
CA MET A 30 1.56 -3.42 -2.65
C MET A 30 0.87 -3.99 -3.90
N SER A 31 -0.44 -3.78 -4.01
CA SER A 31 -1.22 -4.13 -5.20
C SER A 31 -1.40 -2.93 -6.13
N ALA A 32 -1.45 -3.20 -7.44
CA ALA A 32 -1.61 -2.17 -8.46
C ALA A 32 -2.92 -2.38 -9.25
N PRO A 33 -3.58 -1.29 -9.67
CA PRO A 33 -4.77 -1.37 -10.51
C PRO A 33 -4.41 -1.78 -11.95
N LEU A 34 -5.32 -2.49 -12.63
CA LEU A 34 -5.20 -2.83 -14.05
C LEU A 34 -5.81 -1.73 -14.94
N THR A 35 -5.36 -1.65 -16.19
CA THR A 35 -5.93 -0.81 -17.24
C THR A 35 -7.35 -1.27 -17.61
N LYS A 36 -8.16 -0.37 -18.20
CA LYS A 36 -9.59 -0.62 -18.45
C LYS A 36 -9.83 -1.84 -19.33
N ASP A 37 -9.01 -2.05 -20.36
CA ASP A 37 -9.16 -3.17 -21.31
C ASP A 37 -8.90 -4.52 -20.66
N LEU A 38 -7.88 -4.60 -19.80
CA LEU A 38 -7.53 -5.81 -19.06
C LEU A 38 -8.57 -6.13 -17.96
N ARG A 39 -9.21 -5.10 -17.40
CA ARG A 39 -10.31 -5.28 -16.44
C ARG A 39 -11.53 -5.91 -17.08
N THR A 40 -11.88 -5.52 -18.30
CA THR A 40 -13.02 -6.12 -19.03
C THR A 40 -12.74 -7.57 -19.39
N LYS A 41 -11.51 -7.90 -19.80
CA LYS A 41 -11.11 -9.26 -20.18
C LYS A 41 -11.04 -10.24 -19.00
N HIS A 42 -10.59 -9.77 -17.84
CA HIS A 42 -10.31 -10.65 -16.69
C HIS A 42 -11.23 -10.42 -15.48
N GLY A 43 -12.10 -9.41 -15.51
CA GLY A 43 -13.04 -9.09 -14.41
C GLY A 43 -12.41 -8.58 -13.11
N ILE A 44 -11.07 -8.54 -13.00
CA ILE A 44 -10.35 -8.21 -11.77
C ILE A 44 -9.88 -6.75 -11.79
N ARG A 45 -9.97 -6.06 -10.64
CA ARG A 45 -9.60 -4.64 -10.52
C ARG A 45 -8.11 -4.41 -10.24
N SER A 46 -7.49 -5.24 -9.42
CA SER A 46 -6.10 -5.08 -8.99
C SER A 46 -5.40 -6.42 -8.76
N ILE A 47 -4.10 -6.46 -9.03
CA ILE A 47 -3.25 -7.65 -8.86
C ILE A 47 -2.06 -7.28 -7.97
N PRO A 48 -1.60 -8.16 -7.06
CA PRO A 48 -0.36 -7.96 -6.33
C PRO A 48 0.83 -7.96 -7.30
N ILE A 49 1.69 -6.96 -7.22
CA ILE A 49 2.81 -6.77 -8.15
C ILE A 49 3.78 -7.95 -8.01
N ARG A 50 3.85 -8.81 -9.03
CA ARG A 50 4.89 -9.84 -9.20
C ARG A 50 5.88 -9.28 -10.21
N GLY A 51 7.19 -9.42 -9.98
CA GLY A 51 8.26 -8.80 -10.79
C GLY A 51 8.30 -9.18 -12.29
N LYS A 52 7.29 -9.88 -12.81
CA LYS A 52 7.16 -10.30 -14.22
C LYS A 52 5.93 -9.71 -14.94
N VAL A 53 5.24 -8.71 -14.39
CA VAL A 53 4.19 -8.01 -15.16
C VAL A 53 4.81 -6.77 -15.82
N GLY A 54 5.06 -6.89 -17.12
CA GLY A 54 5.67 -5.85 -17.94
C GLY A 54 4.86 -4.54 -17.94
N GLN A 55 5.60 -3.44 -17.83
CA GLN A 55 5.30 -2.10 -18.38
C GLN A 55 3.82 -1.73 -18.53
N THR A 56 3.22 -1.17 -17.47
CA THR A 56 2.15 -0.12 -17.54
C THR A 56 1.73 0.39 -16.15
N PHE A 57 2.52 0.13 -15.10
CA PHE A 57 2.10 0.38 -13.70
C PHE A 57 2.67 1.65 -13.04
N LEU A 58 3.57 2.37 -13.72
CA LEU A 58 4.35 3.46 -13.10
C LEU A 58 3.54 4.73 -12.76
N ALA A 59 2.37 4.94 -13.36
CA ALA A 59 1.60 6.18 -13.16
C ALA A 59 0.72 6.20 -11.88
N SER A 60 0.49 5.08 -11.19
CA SER A 60 -0.48 5.03 -10.06
C SER A 60 0.12 4.68 -8.70
N ILE A 61 1.34 4.13 -8.66
CA ILE A 61 1.98 3.66 -7.41
C ILE A 61 2.56 4.82 -6.59
N LEU A 62 2.94 5.94 -7.22
CA LEU A 62 3.64 7.05 -6.56
C LEU A 62 2.75 7.92 -5.65
N VAL A 63 1.42 7.83 -5.77
CA VAL A 63 0.50 8.64 -4.95
C VAL A 63 0.22 8.03 -3.56
N LYS A 64 0.53 6.75 -3.33
CA LYS A 64 0.35 6.09 -2.01
C LYS A 64 1.56 6.17 -1.09
N LEU A 65 2.73 6.52 -1.62
CA LEU A 65 3.97 6.70 -0.84
C LEU A 65 4.33 8.19 -0.60
N SER A 66 3.82 9.13 -1.39
CA SER A 66 4.35 10.51 -1.41
C SER A 66 3.67 11.52 -0.46
N ARG A 67 2.59 11.19 0.26
CA ARG A 67 2.07 12.04 1.37
C ARG A 67 2.50 11.58 2.76
N CYS A 68 3.64 10.89 2.86
CA CYS A 68 4.37 10.72 4.10
C CYS A 68 5.71 11.44 3.97
N SER A 69 5.66 12.77 3.80
CA SER A 69 6.75 13.60 4.28
C SER A 69 6.77 13.47 5.80
N VAL A 70 7.63 12.57 6.30
CA VAL A 70 8.22 12.71 7.62
C VAL A 70 9.72 12.63 7.43
N ALA A 71 10.27 13.69 6.84
CA ALA A 71 11.59 14.13 7.22
C ALA A 71 11.47 14.71 8.64
N SER A 72 11.83 13.90 9.64
CA SER A 72 12.50 14.33 10.88
C SER A 72 12.56 13.16 11.86
N ASN A 73 13.75 12.97 12.40
CA ASN A 73 14.11 12.11 13.53
C ASN A 73 14.47 10.66 13.20
N MET A 74 15.62 10.56 12.54
CA MET A 74 16.71 9.65 12.91
C MET A 74 16.96 9.63 14.44
N PRO A 75 17.55 8.54 14.98
CA PRO A 75 17.66 8.32 16.41
C PRO A 75 18.70 9.27 17.02
N THR A 76 18.30 10.07 18.00
CA THR A 76 19.22 10.70 18.94
C THR A 76 19.06 10.02 20.29
N LEU A 77 20.20 9.64 20.85
CA LEU A 77 20.47 9.07 22.17
C LEU A 77 19.41 9.40 23.24
N CYS A 78 18.93 8.36 23.91
CA CYS A 78 19.33 8.06 25.29
C CYS A 78 19.50 6.54 25.42
#